data_AF-A0A532VGM3-F1
#
_entry.id   AF-A0A532VGM3-F1
#
_cell.length_a   1.000
_cell.length_b   1.000
_cell.length_c   1.000
_cell.angle_alpha   90.00
_cell.angle_beta   90.00
_cell.angle_gamma   90.00
#
_symmetry.space_group_name_H-M   'P 1'
#
loop_
_entity.id
_entity.type
_entity.pdbx_description
1 polymer ?
#
loop_
_entity_poly.entity_id
_entity_poly.type
_entity_poly.pdbx_seq_one_letter_code
_entity_poly.pdbx_strand_id
1 'polypeptide(L)'
;MDTPRQWIIHIGRKLKVIADMHIHSRFSVDGKDDMMTMCRAAVDRGMRYICFTEHFDMNPRDYGFGYFAFKKFSEAIDMARDEFGGTISILKGLEFGEPHLYPKEFETMLKKDFDVILGAVHWLGQFLIGQKELEENFGQEEIFEKYYTEVLKATRFGGFDILARQSQVKFQS
;
A
#
# COMPACT_ATOMS: atom_id res chain seq x y z
N MET A 1 -6.83 -7.71 -45.00
CA MET A 1 -5.58 -6.91 -44.99
C MET A 1 -5.70 -5.97 -43.83
N ASP A 2 -5.09 -6.34 -42.71
CA ASP A 2 -5.18 -5.59 -41.45
C ASP A 2 -3.74 -5.33 -41.01
N THR A 3 -3.31 -4.08 -41.03
CA THR A 3 -1.97 -3.67 -40.59
C THR A 3 -1.98 -3.53 -39.07
N PRO A 4 -1.05 -4.16 -38.32
CA PRO A 4 -1.01 -3.97 -36.88
C PRO A 4 -0.60 -2.53 -36.56
N ARG A 5 -1.38 -1.85 -35.71
CA ARG A 5 -0.97 -0.55 -35.14
C ARG A 5 0.27 -0.76 -34.26
N GLN A 6 1.43 -0.38 -34.77
CA GLN A 6 2.64 -0.21 -33.96
C GLN A 6 2.48 1.07 -33.13
N TRP A 7 2.30 0.92 -31.81
CA TRP A 7 2.51 2.01 -30.88
C TRP A 7 4.01 2.14 -30.62
N ILE A 8 4.69 2.95 -31.44
CA ILE A 8 6.08 3.33 -31.17
C ILE A 8 6.05 4.43 -30.10
N ILE A 9 6.28 4.06 -28.85
CA ILE A 9 6.59 5.04 -27.80
C ILE A 9 8.12 5.27 -27.83
N HIS A 10 8.57 6.22 -28.65
CA HIS A 10 9.96 6.68 -28.62
C HIS A 10 10.11 7.76 -27.56
N ILE A 11 10.47 7.37 -26.33
CA ILE A 11 11.03 8.29 -25.35
C ILE A 11 12.50 7.93 -25.18
N GLY A 12 13.38 8.62 -25.91
CA GLY A 12 14.84 8.48 -25.80
C GLY A 12 15.43 9.00 -24.47
N ARG A 13 14.59 9.21 -23.45
CA ARG A 13 15.00 9.53 -22.07
C ARG A 13 14.72 8.31 -21.20
N LYS A 14 15.76 7.77 -20.56
CA LYS A 14 15.56 6.85 -19.43
C LYS A 14 14.80 7.61 -18.35
N LEU A 15 13.56 7.20 -18.09
CA LEU A 15 12.79 7.68 -16.95
C LEU A 15 13.52 7.25 -15.67
N LYS A 16 13.85 8.23 -14.82
CA LYS A 16 14.43 7.97 -13.50
C LYS A 16 13.30 7.89 -12.50
N VAL A 17 13.08 6.71 -11.91
CA VAL A 17 12.22 6.57 -10.74
C VAL A 17 12.93 7.22 -9.56
N ILE A 18 12.30 8.24 -8.96
CA ILE A 18 12.88 9.02 -7.86
C ILE A 18 12.19 8.78 -6.52
N ALA A 19 11.05 8.10 -6.52
CA ALA A 19 10.24 7.88 -5.34
C ALA A 19 9.60 6.50 -5.39
N ASP A 20 9.52 5.85 -4.24
CA ASP A 20 8.63 4.72 -4.00
C ASP A 20 7.81 5.04 -2.75
N MET A 21 6.50 5.08 -2.92
CA MET A 21 5.57 5.65 -1.95
C MET A 21 4.66 4.61 -1.32
N HIS A 22 4.84 3.33 -1.67
CA HIS A 22 4.03 2.23 -1.17
C HIS A 22 4.87 0.98 -1.02
N ILE A 23 5.55 0.85 0.11
CA ILE A 23 6.41 -0.30 0.43
C ILE A 23 6.18 -0.78 1.87
N HIS A 24 6.51 -2.05 2.08
CA HIS A 24 6.32 -2.77 3.33
C HIS A 24 7.65 -3.34 3.81
N SER A 25 8.00 -3.07 5.07
CA SER A 25 9.14 -3.72 5.74
C SER A 25 8.63 -4.80 6.69
N ARG A 26 9.51 -5.41 7.49
CA ARG A 26 9.11 -6.35 8.55
C ARG A 26 8.12 -5.82 9.60
N PHE A 27 7.77 -4.53 9.55
CA PHE A 27 6.71 -3.96 10.39
C PHE A 27 5.30 -4.20 9.83
N SER A 28 5.20 -4.67 8.58
CA SER A 28 4.00 -5.28 7.99
C SER A 28 4.06 -6.79 8.12
N VAL A 29 2.90 -7.42 8.19
CA VAL A 29 2.76 -8.86 8.38
C VAL A 29 3.32 -9.69 7.21
N ASP A 30 3.29 -9.12 6.00
CA ASP A 30 3.79 -9.72 4.75
C ASP A 30 5.16 -9.17 4.31
N GLY A 31 5.69 -8.16 5.01
CA GLY A 31 7.00 -7.62 4.75
C GLY A 31 8.10 -8.47 5.39
N LYS A 32 9.24 -8.57 4.71
CA LYS A 32 10.35 -9.46 5.09
C LYS A 32 11.66 -8.72 5.34
N ASP A 33 11.84 -7.60 4.68
CA ASP A 33 13.10 -6.87 4.67
C ASP A 33 13.25 -5.89 5.85
N ASP A 34 14.50 -5.62 6.20
CA ASP A 34 14.86 -4.57 7.16
C ASP A 34 14.71 -3.18 6.52
N MET A 35 14.19 -2.22 7.28
CA MET A 35 14.06 -0.83 6.84
C MET A 35 15.41 -0.22 6.41
N MET A 36 16.51 -0.53 7.09
CA MET A 36 17.84 -0.02 6.77
C MET A 36 18.36 -0.61 5.46
N THR A 37 18.12 -1.90 5.23
CA THR A 37 18.44 -2.57 3.97
C THR A 37 17.67 -1.94 2.80
N MET A 38 16.39 -1.66 3.00
CA MET A 38 15.55 -1.01 1.99
C MET A 38 16.01 0.43 1.71
N CYS A 39 16.36 1.21 2.75
CA CYS A 39 16.90 2.55 2.59
C CYS A 39 18.23 2.56 1.81
N ARG A 40 19.16 1.66 2.15
CA ARG A 40 20.42 1.48 1.42
C ARG A 40 20.15 1.18 -0.06
N ALA A 41 19.26 0.23 -0.33
CA ALA A 41 18.89 -0.14 -1.70
C ALA A 41 18.27 1.02 -2.49
N ALA A 42 17.51 1.90 -1.84
CA ALA A 42 16.92 3.10 -2.45
C ALA A 42 17.99 4.16 -2.76
N VAL A 43 18.92 4.39 -1.83
CA VAL A 43 20.08 5.28 -2.04
C VAL A 43 20.94 4.80 -3.20
N ASP A 44 21.26 3.51 -3.27
CA ASP A 44 22.08 2.93 -4.34
C ASP A 44 21.42 3.07 -5.72
N ARG A 45 20.08 3.10 -5.76
CA ARG A 45 19.28 3.35 -6.98
C ARG A 45 19.12 4.84 -7.30
N GLY A 46 19.66 5.72 -6.48
CA GLY A 46 19.59 7.17 -6.64
C GLY A 46 18.18 7.73 -6.46
N MET A 47 17.35 7.06 -5.64
CA MET A 47 16.03 7.54 -5.24
C MET A 47 16.15 8.76 -4.32
N ARG A 48 15.13 9.60 -4.33
CA ARG A 48 15.03 10.82 -3.51
C ARG A 48 14.04 10.68 -2.37
N TYR A 49 13.00 9.86 -2.55
CA TYR A 49 11.94 9.65 -1.57
C TYR A 49 11.64 8.17 -1.41
N ILE A 50 11.35 7.77 -0.18
CA ILE A 50 10.86 6.44 0.17
C ILE A 50 9.81 6.58 1.27
N CYS A 51 8.64 5.97 1.12
CA CYS A 51 7.58 5.98 2.12
C CYS A 51 7.24 4.56 2.55
N PHE A 52 7.54 4.23 3.80
CA PHE A 52 7.11 2.97 4.41
C PHE A 52 5.66 3.08 4.79
N THR A 53 4.78 2.30 4.15
CA THR A 53 3.33 2.35 4.33
C THR A 53 2.87 1.02 4.90
N GLU A 54 3.20 0.77 6.16
CA GLU A 54 2.99 -0.54 6.76
C GLU A 54 1.49 -0.88 6.89
N HIS A 55 1.16 -2.17 6.77
CA HIS A 55 -0.20 -2.68 6.87
C HIS A 55 -0.80 -2.45 8.27
N PHE A 56 -1.97 -1.83 8.32
CA PHE A 56 -2.82 -1.74 9.50
C PHE A 56 -4.23 -2.22 9.19
N ASP A 57 -4.45 -3.51 9.40
CA ASP A 57 -5.67 -4.21 9.05
C ASP A 57 -6.47 -4.57 10.31
N MET A 58 -7.72 -4.09 10.35
CA MET A 58 -8.61 -4.26 11.50
C MET A 58 -9.65 -5.36 11.31
N ASN A 59 -9.63 -6.07 10.18
CA ASN A 59 -10.48 -7.24 9.97
C ASN A 59 -9.96 -8.40 10.85
N PRO A 60 -10.77 -8.96 11.77
CA PRO A 60 -10.32 -10.06 12.63
C PRO A 60 -9.98 -11.36 11.88
N ARG A 61 -10.39 -11.49 10.61
CA ARG A 61 -10.00 -12.61 9.74
C ARG A 61 -8.65 -12.37 9.06
N ASP A 62 -8.12 -11.16 9.13
CA ASP A 62 -6.82 -10.84 8.58
C ASP A 62 -5.71 -11.41 9.46
N TYR A 63 -4.74 -12.04 8.83
CA TYR A 63 -3.57 -12.60 9.51
C TYR A 63 -2.66 -11.49 10.08
N GLY A 64 -2.76 -10.26 9.54
CA GLY A 64 -2.12 -9.06 10.04
C GLY A 64 -2.86 -8.36 11.18
N PHE A 65 -4.02 -8.86 11.60
CA PHE A 65 -4.79 -8.24 12.69
C PHE A 65 -3.96 -8.13 13.97
N GLY A 66 -3.76 -6.91 14.46
CA GLY A 66 -2.97 -6.61 15.65
C GLY A 66 -1.45 -6.78 15.49
N TYR A 67 -0.95 -6.96 14.26
CA TYR A 67 0.49 -7.11 13.98
C TYR A 67 1.25 -5.79 14.13
N PHE A 68 0.70 -4.71 13.59
CA PHE A 68 1.38 -3.42 13.51
C PHE A 68 1.59 -2.79 14.90
N ALA A 69 2.83 -2.42 15.19
CA ALA A 69 3.23 -1.80 16.44
C ALA A 69 3.83 -0.41 16.19
N PHE A 70 2.96 0.62 16.19
CA PHE A 70 3.32 2.01 15.88
C PHE A 70 4.61 2.51 16.55
N LYS A 71 4.78 2.25 17.86
CA LYS A 71 5.97 2.73 18.60
C LYS A 71 7.27 2.16 18.01
N LYS A 72 7.30 0.86 17.71
CA LYS A 72 8.49 0.20 17.15
C LYS A 72 8.75 0.65 15.72
N PHE A 73 7.70 0.80 14.92
CA PHE A 73 7.80 1.33 13.56
C PHE A 73 8.33 2.77 13.55
N SER A 74 7.80 3.63 14.43
CA SER A 74 8.25 5.02 14.55
C SER A 74 9.73 5.11 14.94
N GLU A 75 10.16 4.33 15.95
CA GLU A 75 11.57 4.28 16.35
C GLU A 75 12.48 3.83 15.20
N ALA A 76 12.02 2.87 14.37
CA ALA A 76 12.78 2.44 13.20
C ALA A 76 12.89 3.52 12.12
N ILE A 77 11.81 4.28 11.89
CA ILE A 77 11.83 5.42 10.97
C ILE A 77 12.83 6.47 11.44
N ASP A 78 12.84 6.79 12.73
CA ASP A 78 13.75 7.79 13.29
C ASP A 78 15.22 7.33 13.12
N MET A 79 15.53 6.06 13.42
CA MET A 79 16.86 5.50 13.17
C MET A 79 17.26 5.53 11.68
N ALA A 80 16.32 5.23 10.77
CA ALA A 80 16.59 5.28 9.34
C ALA A 80 16.83 6.72 8.86
N ARG A 81 16.07 7.70 9.40
CA ARG A 81 16.28 9.12 9.14
C ARG A 81 17.63 9.62 9.65
N ASP A 82 18.06 9.16 10.82
CA ASP A 82 19.37 9.49 11.37
C ASP A 82 20.52 8.98 10.48
N GLU A 83 20.43 7.76 9.95
CA GLU A 83 21.49 7.20 9.09
C GLU A 83 21.45 7.75 7.66
N PHE A 84 20.26 7.91 7.07
CA PHE A 84 20.10 8.14 5.63
C PHE A 84 19.49 9.49 5.25
N GLY A 85 18.97 10.26 6.21
CA GLY A 85 18.19 11.48 5.97
C GLY A 85 18.95 12.60 5.25
N GLY A 86 20.29 12.58 5.29
CA GLY A 86 21.14 13.48 4.50
C GLY A 86 21.20 13.14 3.01
N THR A 87 20.72 11.97 2.59
CA THR A 87 20.82 11.45 1.21
C THR A 87 19.47 11.17 0.57
N ILE A 88 18.53 10.60 1.32
CA ILE A 88 17.16 10.28 0.87
C ILE A 88 16.14 10.77 1.89
N SER A 89 15.00 11.28 1.42
CA SER A 89 13.87 11.62 2.28
C SER A 89 13.06 10.38 2.62
N ILE A 90 12.96 10.06 3.91
CA ILE A 90 12.25 8.88 4.43
C ILE A 90 10.95 9.34 5.09
N LEU A 91 9.83 8.82 4.61
CA LEU A 91 8.49 9.17 5.07
C LEU A 91 7.89 8.03 5.90
N LYS A 92 7.22 8.42 6.98
CA LYS A 92 6.43 7.56 7.86
C LYS A 92 5.02 7.48 7.32
N GLY A 93 4.71 6.37 6.67
CA GLY A 93 3.38 6.12 6.12
C GLY A 93 2.61 5.03 6.85
N LEU A 94 1.34 4.91 6.50
CA LEU A 94 0.45 3.84 6.94
C LEU A 94 -0.41 3.40 5.75
N GLU A 95 -0.57 2.10 5.54
CA GLU A 95 -1.66 1.56 4.70
C GLU A 95 -2.78 1.04 5.61
N PHE A 96 -3.86 1.82 5.72
CA PHE A 96 -4.99 1.47 6.55
C PHE A 96 -6.04 0.68 5.75
N GLY A 97 -6.33 -0.54 6.18
CA GLY A 97 -7.36 -1.40 5.58
C GLY A 97 -8.78 -0.96 5.93
N GLU A 98 -9.62 -0.76 4.92
CA GLU A 98 -11.05 -0.41 5.00
C GLU A 98 -11.39 0.68 6.04
N PRO A 99 -10.90 1.92 5.87
CA PRO A 99 -11.15 3.00 6.83
C PRO A 99 -12.65 3.27 7.06
N HIS A 100 -13.50 3.04 6.05
CA HIS A 100 -14.96 3.18 6.14
C HIS A 100 -15.64 2.09 6.98
N LEU A 101 -14.98 0.95 7.23
CA LEU A 101 -15.47 -0.10 8.12
C LEU A 101 -14.94 0.06 9.56
N TYR A 102 -13.76 0.67 9.72
CA TYR A 102 -13.09 0.83 11.01
C TYR A 102 -12.79 2.32 11.33
N PRO A 103 -13.83 3.18 11.38
CA PRO A 103 -13.63 4.63 11.49
C PRO A 103 -13.00 5.06 12.83
N LYS A 104 -13.28 4.35 13.93
CA LYS A 104 -12.74 4.71 15.26
C LYS A 104 -11.24 4.47 15.35
N GLU A 105 -10.79 3.35 14.80
CA GLU A 105 -9.39 2.97 14.70
C GLU A 105 -8.67 3.90 13.73
N PHE A 106 -9.32 4.23 12.61
CA PHE A 106 -8.81 5.20 11.66
C PHE A 106 -8.60 6.59 12.31
N GLU A 107 -9.59 7.12 13.01
CA GLU A 107 -9.48 8.36 13.79
C GLU A 107 -8.38 8.32 14.86
N THR A 108 -8.08 7.14 15.39
CA THR A 108 -6.99 6.97 16.36
C THR A 108 -5.62 7.07 15.67
N MET A 109 -5.49 6.51 14.47
CA MET A 109 -4.27 6.58 13.67
C MET A 109 -4.03 7.97 13.08
N LEU A 110 -5.10 8.72 12.73
CA LEU A 110 -5.00 10.12 12.29
C LEU A 110 -4.39 11.06 13.33
N LYS A 111 -4.39 10.68 14.62
CA LYS A 111 -3.78 11.45 15.71
C LYS A 111 -2.27 11.17 15.87
N LYS A 112 -1.70 10.27 15.08
CA LYS A 112 -0.28 9.95 15.06
C LYS A 112 0.46 10.83 14.05
N ASP A 113 1.78 10.84 14.12
CA ASP A 113 2.65 11.69 13.30
C ASP A 113 3.04 11.04 11.96
N PHE A 114 2.05 10.50 11.23
CA PHE A 114 2.26 10.01 9.88
C PHE A 114 2.42 11.17 8.88
N ASP A 115 3.31 10.99 7.91
CA ASP A 115 3.50 11.92 6.80
C ASP A 115 2.48 11.67 5.68
N VAL A 116 2.08 10.40 5.49
CA VAL A 116 1.15 9.95 4.45
C VAL A 116 0.31 8.79 4.96
N ILE A 117 -1.00 8.83 4.78
CA ILE A 117 -1.90 7.71 5.07
C ILE A 117 -2.57 7.26 3.78
N LEU A 118 -2.43 5.97 3.47
CA LEU A 118 -3.13 5.27 2.41
C LEU A 118 -4.41 4.66 2.98
N GLY A 119 -5.51 4.77 2.24
CA GLY A 119 -6.71 3.96 2.44
C GLY A 119 -6.72 2.81 1.45
N ALA A 120 -6.97 1.58 1.92
CA ALA A 120 -6.96 0.39 1.09
C ALA A 120 -8.24 -0.45 1.26
N VAL A 121 -8.50 -1.32 0.28
CA VAL A 121 -9.54 -2.35 0.35
C VAL A 121 -8.90 -3.69 0.02
N HIS A 122 -8.73 -4.51 1.05
CA HIS A 122 -8.17 -5.86 1.01
C HIS A 122 -9.27 -6.93 1.05
N TRP A 123 -10.44 -6.63 1.62
CA TRP A 123 -11.51 -7.60 1.83
C TRP A 123 -12.83 -7.26 1.13
N LEU A 124 -13.49 -8.29 0.60
CA LEU A 124 -14.88 -8.25 0.12
C LEU A 124 -15.74 -9.13 1.02
N GLY A 125 -16.37 -8.50 2.02
CA GLY A 125 -17.12 -9.22 3.05
C GLY A 125 -16.19 -10.13 3.85
N GLN A 126 -16.28 -11.44 3.63
CA GLN A 126 -15.44 -12.43 4.30
C GLN A 126 -14.29 -12.96 3.44
N PHE A 127 -14.14 -12.48 2.21
CA PHE A 127 -13.17 -12.99 1.25
C PHE A 127 -12.02 -12.01 1.08
N LEU A 128 -10.79 -12.49 1.22
CA LEU A 128 -9.59 -11.72 0.93
C LEU A 128 -9.39 -11.61 -0.59
N ILE A 129 -9.15 -10.39 -1.08
CA ILE A 129 -8.97 -10.13 -2.51
C ILE A 129 -7.69 -10.79 -3.02
N GLY A 130 -7.78 -11.46 -4.16
CA GLY A 130 -6.66 -12.18 -4.78
C GLY A 130 -6.47 -13.60 -4.25
N GLN A 131 -7.32 -14.07 -3.32
CA GLN A 131 -7.36 -15.47 -2.93
C GLN A 131 -8.31 -16.27 -3.81
N LYS A 132 -7.94 -17.54 -4.05
CA LYS A 132 -8.70 -18.49 -4.87
C LYS A 132 -10.16 -18.65 -4.40
N GLU A 133 -10.39 -18.61 -3.09
CA GLU A 133 -11.72 -18.74 -2.50
C GLU A 133 -12.70 -17.68 -3.03
N LEU A 134 -12.23 -16.46 -3.29
CA LEU A 134 -13.08 -15.40 -3.86
C LEU A 134 -13.53 -15.76 -5.28
N GLU A 135 -12.61 -16.27 -6.11
CA GLU A 135 -12.86 -16.69 -7.50
C GLU A 135 -13.70 -17.96 -7.60
N GLU A 136 -13.69 -18.80 -6.57
CA GLU A 136 -14.55 -20.00 -6.47
C GLU A 136 -16.00 -19.64 -6.10
N ASN A 137 -16.24 -18.48 -5.48
CA ASN A 137 -17.56 -18.04 -5.03
C ASN A 137 -18.24 -17.04 -5.98
N PHE A 138 -17.49 -16.30 -6.79
CA PHE A 138 -18.03 -15.24 -7.63
C PHE A 138 -17.42 -15.20 -9.03
N GLY A 139 -18.20 -14.75 -10.00
CA GLY A 139 -17.70 -14.44 -11.34
C GLY A 139 -16.84 -13.18 -11.37
N GLN A 140 -15.97 -13.04 -12.38
CA GLN A 140 -15.04 -11.91 -12.49
C GLN A 140 -15.73 -10.54 -12.49
N GLU A 141 -16.84 -10.41 -13.24
CA GLU A 141 -17.62 -9.16 -13.31
C GLU A 141 -18.21 -8.79 -11.94
N GLU A 142 -18.74 -9.77 -11.23
CA GLU A 142 -19.28 -9.58 -9.88
C GLU A 142 -18.18 -9.20 -8.88
N ILE A 143 -16.99 -9.79 -8.97
CA ILE A 143 -15.83 -9.41 -8.14
C ILE A 143 -15.45 -7.95 -8.38
N PHE A 144 -15.38 -7.53 -9.65
CA PHE A 144 -15.09 -6.12 -9.99
C PHE A 144 -16.17 -5.18 -9.45
N GLU A 145 -17.44 -5.50 -9.64
CA GLU A 145 -18.55 -4.67 -9.16
C GLU A 145 -18.50 -4.52 -7.63
N LYS A 146 -18.34 -5.62 -6.90
CA LYS A 146 -18.20 -5.60 -5.44
C LYS A 146 -16.98 -4.80 -5.00
N TYR A 147 -15.83 -5.01 -5.66
CA TYR A 147 -14.59 -4.31 -5.33
C TYR A 147 -14.71 -2.81 -5.50
N TYR A 148 -15.15 -2.34 -6.67
CA TYR A 148 -15.26 -0.89 -6.91
C TYR A 148 -16.39 -0.25 -6.11
N THR A 149 -17.44 -1.00 -5.75
CA THR A 149 -18.45 -0.55 -4.80
C THR A 149 -17.83 -0.30 -3.42
N GLU A 150 -16.97 -1.19 -2.94
CA GLU A 150 -16.29 -1.04 -1.65
C GLU A 150 -15.26 0.08 -1.67
N VAL A 151 -14.48 0.19 -2.75
CA VAL A 151 -13.56 1.31 -2.99
C VAL A 151 -14.29 2.65 -3.02
N LEU A 152 -15.49 2.71 -3.61
CA LEU A 152 -16.31 3.93 -3.61
C LEU A 152 -16.75 4.31 -2.19
N LYS A 153 -17.08 3.33 -1.33
CA LYS A 153 -17.41 3.59 0.08
C LYS A 153 -16.19 4.15 0.83
N ALA A 154 -15.02 3.54 0.69
CA ALA A 154 -13.77 4.03 1.26
C ALA A 154 -13.48 5.48 0.81
N THR A 155 -13.59 5.74 -0.50
CA THR A 155 -13.33 7.06 -1.08
C THR A 155 -14.31 8.12 -0.57
N ARG A 156 -15.60 7.77 -0.44
CA ARG A 156 -16.63 8.68 0.11
C ARG A 156 -16.43 8.96 1.59
N PHE A 157 -15.94 7.99 2.35
CA PHE A 157 -15.57 8.19 3.74
C PHE A 157 -14.38 9.15 3.86
N GLY A 158 -13.34 8.94 3.04
CA GLY A 158 -12.19 9.84 2.92
C GLY A 158 -11.33 9.94 4.19
N GLY A 159 -10.60 11.05 4.32
CA GLY A 159 -9.72 11.33 5.47
C GLY A 159 -8.31 10.73 5.38
N PHE A 160 -8.01 9.95 4.33
CA PHE A 160 -6.67 9.51 3.95
C PHE A 160 -6.16 10.32 2.75
N ASP A 161 -4.84 10.30 2.52
CA ASP A 161 -4.20 11.09 1.46
C ASP A 161 -4.29 10.42 0.08
N ILE A 162 -4.13 9.09 0.04
CA ILE A 162 -4.04 8.32 -1.19
C ILE A 162 -4.91 7.05 -1.10
N LEU A 163 -5.70 6.76 -2.12
CA LEU A 163 -6.36 5.47 -2.26
C LEU A 163 -5.37 4.45 -2.87
N ALA A 164 -5.05 3.41 -2.12
CA ALA A 164 -4.12 2.36 -2.52
C ALA A 164 -4.70 1.42 -3.59
N ARG A 165 -3.78 0.90 -4.43
CA ARG A 165 -3.95 -0.27 -5.32
C ARG A 165 -5.35 -0.43 -5.95
N GLN A 166 -5.79 0.54 -6.75
CA GLN A 166 -7.10 0.52 -7.45
C GLN A 166 -7.32 -0.67 -8.42
N SER A 167 -6.29 -1.48 -8.70
CA SER A 167 -6.33 -2.66 -9.56
C SER A 167 -5.85 -3.94 -8.85
N GLN A 168 -6.16 -4.08 -7.56
CA GLN A 168 -5.78 -5.24 -6.75
C GLN A 168 -6.44 -6.55 -7.22
N VAL A 169 -7.61 -6.46 -7.87
CA VAL A 169 -8.25 -7.61 -8.52
C VAL A 169 -7.45 -8.01 -9.75
N LYS A 170 -6.79 -9.17 -9.68
CA LYS A 170 -6.07 -9.82 -10.78
C LYS A 170 -6.46 -11.29 -10.80
N PHE A 171 -6.84 -11.79 -11.97
CA PHE A 171 -7.18 -13.19 -12.17
C PHE A 171 -5.97 -13.94 -12.72
N GLN A 172 -5.73 -15.15 -12.21
CA GLN A 172 -4.71 -16.03 -12.79
C GLN A 172 -5.29 -16.70 -14.05
N SER A 173 -4.55 -16.61 -15.15
CA SER A 173 -4.88 -17.24 -16.44
C SER A 173 -4.42 -18.69 -16.50
#